data_AF-A0A958M805-F1
#
_entry.id   AF-A0A958M805-F1
#
_cell.length_a   1.000
_cell.length_b   1.000
_cell.length_c   1.000
_cell.angle_alpha   90.00
_cell.angle_beta   90.00
_cell.angle_gamma   90.00
#
_symmetry.space_group_name_H-M   'P 1'
#
loop_
_entity.id
_entity.type
_entity.pdbx_description
1 polymer ?
#
loop_
_entity_poly.entity_id
_entity_poly.type
_entity_poly.pdbx_seq_one_letter_code
_entity_poly.pdbx_strand_id
1 'polypeptide(L)'
;LLVRIIQGSTTVAMITAAGLVSPVITNGQFDNVQLACIVIAIASGALGFSHVNDSGFWMVKQFIGLTEKQTFKTWTAMTGIIAFSGLLFVSIIYYLFG
;
A
#
# COMPACT_ATOMS: atom_id res chain seq x y z
N LEU A 1 -4.36 3.76 0.98
CA LEU A 1 -5.32 2.79 0.38
C LEU A 1 -6.34 3.43 -0.55
N LEU A 2 -7.14 4.41 -0.11
CA LEU A 2 -8.14 5.05 -0.98
C LEU A 2 -7.54 5.64 -2.26
N VAL A 3 -6.49 6.44 -2.12
CA VAL A 3 -5.73 7.00 -3.26
C VAL A 3 -5.26 5.89 -4.21
N ARG A 4 -4.75 4.80 -3.65
CA ARG A 4 -4.28 3.63 -4.41
C ARG A 4 -5.40 2.98 -5.22
N ILE A 5 -6.56 2.73 -4.62
CA ILE A 5 -7.69 2.09 -5.29
C ILE A 5 -8.19 2.93 -6.46
N ILE A 6 -8.16 4.26 -6.35
CA ILE A 6 -8.63 5.17 -7.40
C ILE A 6 -7.57 5.30 -8.51
N GLN A 7 -6.32 5.54 -8.14
CA GLN A 7 -5.28 6.00 -9.06
C GLN A 7 -4.51 4.86 -9.74
N GLY A 8 -4.38 3.69 -9.12
CA GLY A 8 -3.83 2.49 -9.77
C GLY A 8 -2.31 2.41 -9.93
N SER A 9 -1.53 3.46 -9.64
CA SER A 9 -0.06 3.40 -9.58
C SER A 9 0.43 3.37 -8.12
N THR A 10 1.33 2.44 -7.82
CA THR A 10 1.92 2.32 -6.49
C THR A 10 2.73 3.55 -6.13
N THR A 11 3.53 4.06 -7.06
CA THR A 11 4.44 5.18 -6.81
C THR A 11 3.69 6.50 -6.63
N VAL A 12 2.68 6.77 -7.47
CA VAL A 12 1.87 7.98 -7.35
C VAL A 12 1.05 7.93 -6.06
N ALA A 13 0.41 6.80 -5.74
CA ALA A 13 -0.33 6.67 -4.48
C ALA A 13 0.58 6.87 -3.26
N MET A 14 1.82 6.38 -3.30
CA MET A 14 2.82 6.56 -2.24
C MET A 14 3.20 8.03 -2.07
N ILE A 15 3.57 8.72 -3.15
CA ILE A 15 3.98 10.14 -3.09
C ILE A 15 2.81 11.03 -2.67
N THR A 16 1.60 10.78 -3.18
CA THR A 16 0.41 11.51 -2.76
C THR A 16 0.12 11.31 -1.28
N ALA A 17 0.17 10.06 -0.79
CA ALA A 17 -0.04 9.80 0.64
C ALA A 17 1.03 10.46 1.52
N ALA A 18 2.31 10.41 1.11
CA ALA A 18 3.39 11.08 1.81
C ALA A 18 3.17 12.60 1.86
N GLY A 19 2.75 13.22 0.74
CA GLY A 19 2.41 14.64 0.69
C GLY A 19 1.25 15.02 1.61
N LEU A 20 0.21 14.18 1.68
CA LEU A 20 -0.94 14.40 2.56
C LEU A 20 -0.58 14.27 4.05
N VAL A 21 0.33 13.36 4.39
CA VAL A 21 0.72 13.09 5.79
C VAL A 21 1.87 14.02 6.25
N SER A 22 2.61 14.64 5.32
CA SER A 22 3.74 15.52 5.62
C SER A 22 3.44 16.58 6.69
N PRO A 23 2.33 17.36 6.63
CA PRO A 23 2.03 18.36 7.66
C PRO A 23 1.78 17.76 9.05
N VAL A 24 1.27 16.53 9.11
CA VAL A 24 1.06 15.82 10.38
C VAL A 24 2.40 15.44 10.99
N ILE A 25 3.34 14.97 10.16
CA ILE A 25 4.69 14.59 10.58
C ILE A 25 5.46 15.82 11.07
N THR A 26 5.44 16.94 10.32
CA THR A 26 6.22 18.13 10.66
C THR A 26 5.71 18.86 11.90
N ASN A 27 4.40 18.78 12.17
CA ASN A 27 3.79 19.40 13.35
C ASN A 27 3.72 18.46 14.56
N GLY A 28 3.95 17.16 14.35
CA GLY A 28 3.99 16.15 15.40
C GLY A 28 5.42 15.97 15.94
N GLN A 29 5.52 15.55 17.20
CA GLN A 29 6.78 15.06 17.75
C GLN A 29 6.82 13.54 17.57
N PHE A 30 7.40 13.10 16.46
CA PHE A 30 7.60 11.68 16.18
C PHE A 30 9.07 11.30 16.36
N ASP A 31 9.33 10.16 17.00
CA ASP A 31 10.68 9.58 17.03
C ASP A 31 11.03 8.88 15.71
N ASN A 32 12.29 8.43 15.59
CA ASN A 32 12.78 7.77 14.38
C ASN A 32 12.07 6.44 14.05
N VAL A 33 11.64 5.69 15.07
CA VAL A 33 10.94 4.40 14.90
C VAL A 33 9.52 4.65 14.43
N GLN A 34 8.82 5.62 15.03
CA GLN A 34 7.50 6.07 14.62
C GLN A 34 7.50 6.59 13.18
N LEU A 35 8.50 7.38 12.79
CA LEU A 35 8.68 7.85 11.41
C LEU A 35 8.88 6.70 10.44
N ALA A 36 9.76 5.74 10.76
CA ALA A 36 9.96 4.54 9.94
C ALA A 36 8.65 3.72 9.80
N CYS A 37 7.88 3.60 10.88
CA CYS A 37 6.59 2.93 10.87
C CYS A 37 5.57 3.65 9.97
N ILE A 38 5.52 4.98 10.00
CA ILE A 38 4.64 5.77 9.12
C ILE A 38 5.00 5.54 7.64
N VAL A 39 6.29 5.52 7.30
CA VAL A 39 6.75 5.24 5.92
C VAL A 39 6.31 3.86 5.46
N ILE A 40 6.49 2.83 6.29
CA ILE A 40 6.07 1.46 5.97
C ILE A 40 4.54 1.35 5.88
N ALA A 41 3.79 2.05 6.72
CA ALA A 41 2.33 2.10 6.65
C ALA A 41 1.85 2.71 5.32
N ILE A 42 2.48 3.80 4.88
CA ILE A 42 2.22 4.41 3.56
C ILE A 42 2.54 3.41 2.44
N ALA A 43 3.70 2.77 2.48
CA ALA A 43 4.10 1.79 1.47
C ALA A 43 3.15 0.59 1.39
N SER A 44 2.75 0.05 2.54
CA SER A 44 1.77 -1.05 2.63
C SER A 44 0.43 -0.65 2.02
N GLY A 45 -0.07 0.54 2.37
CA GLY A 45 -1.32 1.07 1.82
C GLY A 45 -1.27 1.44 0.34
N ALA A 46 -0.08 1.65 -0.23
CA ALA A 46 0.14 1.96 -1.64
C ALA A 46 0.21 0.70 -2.52
N LEU A 47 0.47 -0.48 -1.96
CA LEU A 47 0.51 -1.74 -2.70
C LEU A 47 -0.84 -2.45 -2.78
N GLY A 48 -1.73 -2.19 -1.82
CA GLY A 48 -2.97 -2.94 -1.64
C GLY A 48 -3.98 -2.81 -2.77
N PHE A 49 -4.81 -3.86 -2.92
CA PHE A 49 -5.96 -3.92 -3.83
C PHE A 49 -5.66 -3.47 -5.27
N SER A 50 -4.60 -4.03 -5.86
CA SER A 50 -4.29 -3.82 -7.28
C SER A 50 -5.35 -4.45 -8.17
N HIS A 51 -5.96 -3.67 -9.06
CA HIS A 51 -7.03 -4.12 -9.96
C HIS A 51 -6.84 -3.55 -11.38
N VAL A 52 -7.91 -3.48 -12.17
CA VAL A 52 -7.88 -3.13 -13.60
C VAL A 52 -7.24 -1.77 -13.91
N ASN A 53 -7.10 -0.88 -12.93
CA ASN A 53 -6.41 0.41 -13.09
C ASN A 53 -4.88 0.35 -12.89
N ASP A 54 -4.32 -0.81 -12.56
CA ASP A 54 -2.89 -1.01 -12.31
C ASP A 54 -2.23 -1.79 -13.45
N SER A 55 -1.10 -1.28 -13.97
CA SER A 55 -0.31 -1.97 -14.98
C SER A 55 0.25 -3.32 -14.49
N GLY A 56 0.53 -3.43 -13.19
CA GLY A 56 0.98 -4.68 -12.56
C GLY A 56 -0.06 -5.80 -12.65
N PHE A 57 -1.35 -5.48 -12.54
CA PHE A 57 -2.44 -6.43 -12.72
C PHE A 57 -2.44 -7.05 -14.12
N TRP A 58 -2.29 -6.21 -15.14
CA TRP A 58 -2.28 -6.64 -16.54
C TRP A 58 -1.02 -7.43 -16.89
N MET A 59 0.13 -7.02 -16.35
CA MET A 59 1.38 -7.75 -16.51
C MET A 59 1.26 -9.20 -15.98
N VAL A 60 0.70 -9.38 -14.78
CA VAL A 60 0.51 -10.70 -14.17
C VAL A 60 -0.49 -11.55 -14.93
N LYS A 61 -1.61 -10.94 -15.36
CA LYS A 61 -2.58 -11.60 -16.24
C LYS A 61 -1.88 -12.20 -17.47
N GLN A 62 -1.04 -11.42 -18.13
CA GLN A 62 -0.33 -11.84 -19.36
C GLN A 62 0.73 -12.91 -19.09
N PHE A 63 1.57 -12.74 -18.06
CA PHE A 63 2.63 -13.70 -17.76
C PHE A 63 2.13 -15.07 -17.30
N ILE A 64 0.98 -15.11 -16.62
CA ILE A 64 0.42 -16.37 -16.09
C ILE A 64 -0.70 -16.92 -17.01
N GLY A 65 -1.11 -16.17 -18.04
CA GLY A 65 -2.17 -16.59 -18.97
C GLY A 65 -3.55 -16.67 -18.31
N LEU A 66 -3.82 -15.84 -17.30
CA LEU A 66 -5.08 -15.86 -16.54
C LEU A 66 -6.19 -15.08 -17.25
N THR A 67 -7.45 -15.42 -16.95
CA THR A 67 -8.58 -14.55 -17.26
C THR A 67 -8.60 -13.34 -16.32
N GLU A 68 -9.28 -12.26 -16.70
CA GLU A 68 -9.41 -11.05 -15.86
C GLU A 68 -10.08 -11.37 -14.53
N LYS A 69 -11.14 -12.19 -14.55
CA LYS A 69 -11.87 -12.61 -13.35
C LYS A 69 -10.98 -13.43 -12.40
N GLN A 70 -10.13 -14.31 -12.94
CA GLN A 70 -9.16 -15.07 -12.14
C GLN A 70 -8.08 -14.16 -11.56
N THR A 71 -7.54 -13.25 -12.38
CA THR A 71 -6.53 -12.29 -11.94
C THR A 71 -7.08 -11.40 -10.82
N PHE A 72 -8.29 -10.88 -10.96
CA PHE A 72 -8.96 -10.11 -9.91
C PHE A 72 -9.12 -10.91 -8.61
N LYS A 73 -9.56 -12.17 -8.68
CA LYS A 73 -9.72 -13.00 -7.48
C LYS A 73 -8.41 -13.42 -6.82
N THR A 74 -7.30 -13.45 -7.55
CA THR A 74 -6.01 -13.95 -7.05
C THR A 74 -5.05 -12.81 -6.75
N TRP A 75 -4.74 -11.98 -7.73
CA TRP A 75 -3.82 -10.86 -7.62
C TRP A 75 -4.35 -9.75 -6.71
N THR A 76 -5.61 -9.31 -6.87
CA THR A 76 -6.19 -8.27 -6.01
C THR A 76 -6.31 -8.76 -4.57
N ALA A 77 -6.67 -10.03 -4.38
CA ALA A 77 -6.70 -10.64 -3.06
C ALA A 77 -5.30 -10.73 -2.43
N MET A 78 -4.30 -11.24 -3.16
CA MET A 78 -2.92 -11.35 -2.69
C MET A 78 -2.32 -9.99 -2.34
N THR A 79 -2.46 -8.99 -3.21
CA THR A 79 -1.98 -7.62 -2.92
C THR A 79 -2.71 -6.99 -1.73
N GLY A 80 -4.00 -7.27 -1.57
CA GLY A 80 -4.76 -6.92 -0.36
C GLY A 80 -4.19 -7.56 0.90
N ILE A 81 -3.93 -8.88 0.88
CA ILE A 81 -3.33 -9.61 2.01
C ILE A 81 -1.97 -9.02 2.39
N ILE A 82 -1.11 -8.74 1.40
CA ILE A 82 0.20 -8.12 1.63
C ILE A 82 0.04 -6.76 2.31
N ALA A 83 -0.86 -5.91 1.80
CA ALA A 83 -1.09 -4.59 2.37
C ALA A 83 -1.62 -4.64 3.80
N PHE A 84 -2.58 -5.52 4.10
CA PHE A 84 -3.08 -5.69 5.46
C PHE A 84 -2.05 -6.29 6.40
N SER A 85 -1.28 -7.28 5.94
CA SER A 85 -0.23 -7.89 6.75
C SER A 85 0.85 -6.86 7.09
N GLY A 86 1.32 -6.10 6.09
CA GLY A 86 2.30 -5.03 6.30
C GLY A 86 1.79 -3.95 7.25
N LEU A 87 0.53 -3.53 7.10
CA LEU A 87 -0.10 -2.56 8.00
C LEU A 87 -0.23 -3.10 9.43
N LEU A 88 -0.65 -4.35 9.60
CA LEU A 88 -0.78 -4.99 10.90
C LEU A 88 0.58 -5.09 11.61
N PHE A 89 1.60 -5.62 10.92
CA PHE A 89 2.94 -5.75 11.49
C PHE A 89 3.51 -4.39 11.91
N VAL A 90 3.38 -3.38 11.07
CA VAL A 90 3.92 -2.05 11.41
C VAL A 90 3.14 -1.38 12.52
N SER A 91 1.81 -1.55 12.59
CA SER A 91 1.01 -1.05 13.70
C SER A 91 1.42 -1.70 15.02
N ILE A 92 1.69 -3.01 15.03
CA ILE A 92 2.19 -3.71 16.23
C ILE A 92 3.53 -3.12 16.67
N ILE A 93 4.47 -2.92 15.74
CA ILE A 93 5.78 -2.32 16.05
C ILE A 93 5.59 -0.90 16.60
N TYR A 94 4.73 -0.10 15.98
CA TYR A 94 4.45 1.26 16.43
C TYR A 94 3.94 1.32 17.87
N TYR A 95 3.01 0.43 18.25
CA TYR A 95 2.48 0.42 19.62
C TYR A 95 3.43 -0.19 20.67
N LEU A 96 4.39 -1.02 20.27
CA LEU A 96 5.32 -1.67 21.19
C LEU A 96 6.62 -0.88 21.39
N PHE A 97 7.07 -0.16 20.36
CA PHE A 97 8.40 0.48 20.33
C PHE A 97 8.36 1.98 20.00
N GLY A 98 7.19 2.51 19.65
CA GLY A 98 6.97 3.95 19.45
C GLY A 98 6.21 4.57 20.61
#